data_AF-A0A1V8UHR9-F1
#
_entry.id   AF-A0A1V8UHR9-F1
#
_cell.length_a   1.000
_cell.length_b   1.000
_cell.length_c   1.000
_cell.angle_alpha   90.00
_cell.angle_beta   90.00
_cell.angle_gamma   90.00
#
_symmetry.space_group_name_H-M   'P 1'
#
loop_
_entity.id
_entity.type
_entity.pdbx_description
1 polymer ?
#
loop_
_entity_poly.entity_id
_entity_poly.type
_entity_poly.pdbx_seq_one_letter_code
_entity_poly.pdbx_strand_id
1 'polypeptide(L)'
;MPKPYVLLMLFAFLFRAVDAILDTIACCEKADAARNLFDQHHVRLDVPYSACDWHFVNATTPAVQVSIPYEICAATCEGGSSSDYGDATAWMAPLAQFLLPSIIFSMGIPRRRLFVPTWTLGQGRLSFVTSPLLLLLRTIDLALWVAVTFATAGPLMIFALTETILDINVFSVLSSRKYSNLSSASRVRLSLAITSGNLRQQIGSDTGPHCPPSGSDDSSVEPLFELSEAIDHLDRDHQPQKLLDLLNAQTDWATIVGYPVLFYIVGFVYASLDLEDAPPSADAPLALTFGVKWMIVVHVAIVSGCLLSNNNPSTASALVRGSLFPETRAALPSVYNSRYQPVSIWSRDSNKQIWLDQITLHCDNNVSGQPTGTPCRDKQEHAMLRIIRQDLKIGVWQYLFAIISPALTLTTLPSIAGAYLTYQTAPKGFGCLSLTLACYAGSQILVIFLHELKRHTSASHKHRTASPAAPAKHLCRDRLWFDVKYAVRVVYYASLLPLYLIACLISLLVALGEPIMSAAGIYSDCKCSVNVNMWLHLDRAFVPVTFDYDSSPTSYGGWVIMEYVAALFMVLCTYASSWYYQHSMKGRYQKFVRAL
;
A
#
# COMPACT_ATOMS: atom_id res chain seq x y z
N MET A 1 -28.06 -11.50 -1.56
CA MET A 1 -26.75 -12.11 -1.22
C MET A 1 -26.19 -12.75 -2.48
N PRO A 2 -25.05 -12.30 -3.03
CA PRO A 2 -24.46 -12.93 -4.20
C PRO A 2 -24.02 -14.35 -3.82
N LYS A 3 -24.39 -15.31 -4.65
CA LYS A 3 -24.10 -16.71 -4.44
C LYS A 3 -22.59 -16.97 -4.60
N PRO A 4 -21.97 -17.91 -3.86
CA PRO A 4 -20.50 -18.12 -3.85
C PRO A 4 -19.90 -18.48 -5.23
N TYR A 5 -20.73 -18.94 -6.16
CA TYR A 5 -20.34 -19.19 -7.55
C TYR A 5 -20.12 -17.93 -8.37
N VAL A 6 -20.59 -16.76 -7.94
CA VAL A 6 -20.31 -15.49 -8.64
C VAL A 6 -18.82 -15.15 -8.57
N LEU A 7 -18.17 -15.36 -7.42
CA LEU A 7 -16.74 -15.08 -7.25
C LEU A 7 -15.87 -16.08 -8.04
N LEU A 8 -16.29 -17.36 -8.06
CA LEU A 8 -15.61 -18.42 -8.82
C LEU A 8 -15.80 -18.22 -10.34
N MET A 9 -17.00 -17.80 -10.77
CA MET A 9 -17.24 -17.42 -12.17
C MET A 9 -16.41 -16.20 -12.55
N LEU A 10 -16.31 -15.16 -11.70
CA LEU A 10 -15.44 -14.01 -11.94
C LEU A 10 -13.99 -14.44 -12.19
N PHE A 11 -13.46 -15.34 -11.37
CA PHE A 11 -12.10 -15.88 -11.55
C PHE A 11 -11.93 -16.72 -12.82
N ALA A 12 -12.91 -17.57 -13.16
CA ALA A 12 -12.89 -18.36 -14.39
C ALA A 12 -13.09 -17.48 -15.64
N PHE A 13 -13.81 -16.38 -15.51
CA PHE A 13 -14.09 -15.40 -16.57
C PHE A 13 -12.86 -14.55 -16.89
N LEU A 14 -12.10 -14.14 -15.86
CA LEU A 14 -10.86 -13.38 -16.00
C LEU A 14 -9.77 -14.12 -16.80
N PHE A 15 -9.79 -15.45 -16.83
CA PHE A 15 -8.80 -16.27 -17.56
C PHE A 15 -9.28 -16.78 -18.92
N ARG A 16 -10.57 -16.60 -19.27
CA ARG A 16 -11.16 -17.17 -20.49
C ARG A 16 -11.57 -16.14 -21.54
N ALA A 17 -11.44 -14.85 -21.26
CA ALA A 17 -11.85 -13.78 -22.15
C ALA A 17 -10.63 -13.17 -22.85
N VAL A 18 -10.27 -13.72 -24.01
CA VAL A 18 -9.62 -12.95 -25.08
C VAL A 18 -10.44 -13.21 -26.33
N ASP A 19 -11.69 -12.75 -26.28
CA ASP A 19 -12.51 -12.56 -27.47
C ASP A 19 -12.54 -11.04 -27.72
N ALA A 20 -12.74 -10.65 -28.99
CA ALA A 20 -12.31 -9.39 -29.61
C ALA A 20 -12.54 -8.06 -28.84
N ILE A 21 -11.67 -7.08 -29.10
CA ILE A 21 -11.81 -5.69 -28.62
C ILE A 21 -12.98 -5.02 -29.35
N LEU A 22 -13.88 -4.38 -28.60
CA LEU A 22 -14.98 -3.59 -29.16
C LEU A 22 -14.45 -2.26 -29.71
N ASP A 23 -14.42 -2.14 -31.02
CA ASP A 23 -14.30 -0.85 -31.69
C ASP A 23 -15.71 -0.27 -31.84
N THR A 24 -16.06 0.71 -31.02
CA THR A 24 -17.42 1.25 -30.96
C THR A 24 -17.84 1.90 -32.27
N ILE A 25 -16.91 2.54 -32.99
CA ILE A 25 -17.17 3.20 -34.28
C ILE A 25 -17.40 2.14 -35.35
N ALA A 26 -16.45 1.21 -35.52
CA ALA A 26 -16.60 0.13 -36.50
C ALA A 26 -17.79 -0.77 -36.17
N CYS A 27 -18.09 -0.99 -34.89
CA CYS A 27 -19.26 -1.75 -34.43
C CYS A 27 -20.56 -1.02 -34.76
N CYS A 28 -20.61 0.31 -34.58
CA CYS A 28 -21.77 1.12 -34.92
C CYS A 28 -21.99 1.13 -36.45
N GLU A 29 -20.93 1.34 -37.24
CA GLU A 29 -20.99 1.29 -38.71
C GLU A 29 -21.42 -0.09 -39.23
N LYS A 30 -20.85 -1.17 -38.69
CA LYS A 30 -21.23 -2.53 -39.07
C LYS A 30 -22.65 -2.88 -38.61
N ALA A 31 -23.09 -2.41 -37.44
CA ALA A 31 -24.46 -2.57 -36.99
C ALA A 31 -25.45 -1.80 -37.88
N ASP A 32 -25.08 -0.61 -38.36
CA ASP A 32 -25.87 0.14 -39.33
C ASP A 32 -25.90 -0.53 -40.71
N ALA A 33 -24.77 -1.11 -41.16
CA ALA A 33 -24.73 -1.92 -42.37
C ALA A 33 -25.58 -3.21 -42.24
N ALA A 34 -25.59 -3.83 -41.05
CA ALA A 34 -26.41 -4.98 -40.74
C ALA A 34 -27.89 -4.65 -40.53
N ARG A 35 -28.29 -3.37 -40.49
CA ARG A 35 -29.67 -2.90 -40.32
C ARG A 35 -30.62 -3.35 -41.42
N ASN A 36 -30.12 -3.62 -42.62
CA ASN A 36 -30.87 -4.29 -43.69
C ASN A 36 -31.34 -5.71 -43.32
N LEU A 37 -30.76 -6.35 -42.29
CA LEU A 37 -31.21 -7.64 -41.75
C LEU A 37 -32.28 -7.48 -40.64
N PHE A 38 -32.37 -6.33 -39.98
CA PHE A 38 -33.26 -6.10 -38.83
C PHE A 38 -34.71 -5.75 -39.20
N ASP A 39 -34.95 -5.32 -40.44
CA ASP A 39 -36.31 -5.04 -40.93
C ASP A 39 -37.18 -6.32 -41.01
N GLN A 40 -36.58 -7.52 -40.88
CA GLN A 40 -37.31 -8.80 -40.79
C GLN A 40 -37.91 -9.09 -39.40
N HIS A 41 -37.54 -8.36 -38.32
CA HIS A 41 -37.96 -8.69 -36.95
C HIS A 41 -38.70 -7.56 -36.20
N HIS A 42 -39.34 -6.62 -36.93
CA HIS A 42 -40.28 -5.61 -36.39
C HIS A 42 -39.75 -4.64 -35.32
N VAL A 43 -38.44 -4.57 -35.07
CA VAL A 43 -37.86 -3.53 -34.20
C VAL A 43 -37.46 -2.33 -35.06
N ARG A 44 -38.41 -1.41 -35.31
CA ARG A 44 -38.11 -0.11 -35.95
C ARG A 44 -37.28 0.73 -34.99
N LEU A 45 -35.98 0.85 -35.25
CA LEU A 45 -35.17 1.93 -34.69
C LEU A 45 -35.33 3.17 -35.57
N ASP A 46 -36.30 4.04 -35.26
CA ASP A 46 -36.52 5.35 -35.90
C ASP A 46 -35.42 6.39 -35.50
N VAL A 47 -34.14 6.00 -35.56
CA VAL A 47 -33.00 6.88 -35.26
C VAL A 47 -32.37 7.34 -36.58
N PRO A 48 -32.26 8.65 -36.86
CA PRO A 48 -31.75 9.17 -38.12
C PRO A 48 -30.33 8.68 -38.46
N TYR A 49 -30.13 8.40 -39.75
CA TYR A 49 -29.03 7.70 -40.43
C TYR A 49 -27.58 8.17 -40.17
N SER A 50 -27.36 9.24 -39.42
CA SER A 50 -26.01 9.77 -39.17
C SER A 50 -25.47 9.44 -37.78
N ALA A 51 -26.24 8.80 -36.88
CA ALA A 51 -25.91 8.69 -35.45
C ALA A 51 -24.55 8.05 -35.09
N CYS A 52 -23.97 7.17 -35.93
CA CYS A 52 -22.63 6.62 -35.70
C CYS A 52 -21.49 7.59 -36.04
N ASP A 53 -21.78 8.55 -36.93
CA ASP A 53 -20.86 9.54 -37.50
C ASP A 53 -21.17 10.97 -36.96
N TRP A 54 -22.07 11.08 -35.96
CA TRP A 54 -22.31 12.34 -35.24
C TRP A 54 -21.12 12.62 -34.33
N HIS A 55 -20.04 13.06 -34.95
CA HIS A 55 -19.06 13.89 -34.29
C HIS A 55 -19.78 15.15 -33.76
N PHE A 56 -19.42 15.56 -32.54
CA PHE A 56 -19.91 16.75 -31.82
C PHE A 56 -19.52 18.07 -32.52
N VAL A 57 -19.69 18.17 -33.83
CA VAL A 57 -19.42 19.37 -34.62
C VAL A 57 -20.65 20.28 -34.48
N ASN A 58 -20.71 20.99 -33.36
CA ASN A 58 -21.63 22.07 -33.00
C ASN A 58 -22.91 21.67 -32.25
N ALA A 59 -22.81 21.80 -30.93
CA ALA A 59 -23.85 21.66 -29.91
C ALA A 59 -25.21 22.31 -30.27
N THR A 60 -26.29 21.54 -30.14
CA THR A 60 -27.61 22.00 -29.62
C THR A 60 -28.54 20.85 -29.22
N THR A 61 -28.30 19.60 -29.62
CA THR A 61 -29.15 18.45 -29.26
C THR A 61 -28.33 17.27 -28.74
N PRO A 62 -28.69 16.68 -27.57
CA PRO A 62 -28.00 15.51 -27.04
C PRO A 62 -28.12 14.32 -27.98
N ALA A 63 -27.05 13.53 -28.11
CA ALA A 63 -27.01 12.36 -28.98
C ALA A 63 -27.93 11.27 -28.43
N VAL A 64 -28.89 10.76 -29.21
CA VAL A 64 -29.77 9.70 -28.71
C VAL A 64 -28.93 8.47 -28.35
N GLN A 65 -29.06 7.98 -27.11
CA GLN A 65 -28.42 6.74 -26.68
C GLN A 65 -28.98 5.56 -27.48
N VAL A 66 -28.17 4.97 -28.36
CA VAL A 66 -28.50 3.81 -29.17
C VAL A 66 -27.94 2.58 -28.47
N SER A 67 -28.81 1.59 -28.26
CA SER A 67 -28.43 0.30 -27.68
C SER A 67 -28.75 -0.81 -28.66
N ILE A 68 -27.84 -1.77 -28.83
CA ILE A 68 -28.04 -2.97 -29.65
C ILE A 68 -28.15 -4.22 -28.76
N PRO A 69 -28.98 -5.21 -29.12
CA PRO A 69 -28.94 -6.52 -28.47
C PRO A 69 -27.53 -7.14 -28.43
N TYR A 70 -27.19 -7.79 -27.32
CA TYR A 70 -25.88 -8.40 -27.10
C TYR A 70 -25.50 -9.41 -28.18
N GLU A 71 -26.45 -10.23 -28.66
CA GLU A 71 -26.21 -11.22 -29.71
C GLU A 71 -25.65 -10.59 -30.99
N ILE A 72 -26.07 -9.36 -31.30
CA ILE A 72 -25.61 -8.60 -32.46
C ILE A 72 -24.24 -8.03 -32.19
N CYS A 73 -24.03 -7.46 -31.01
CA CYS A 73 -22.72 -6.94 -30.60
C CYS A 73 -21.66 -8.05 -30.67
N ALA A 74 -21.96 -9.20 -30.07
CA ALA A 74 -21.10 -10.38 -30.13
C ALA A 74 -20.89 -10.82 -31.60
N ALA A 75 -21.94 -11.04 -32.38
CA ALA A 75 -21.77 -11.56 -33.75
C ALA A 75 -21.10 -10.59 -34.75
N THR A 76 -21.28 -9.28 -34.56
CA THR A 76 -20.91 -8.26 -35.56
C THR A 76 -19.60 -7.56 -35.18
N CYS A 77 -19.35 -7.45 -33.89
CA CYS A 77 -18.22 -6.71 -33.33
C CYS A 77 -17.11 -7.67 -32.86
N GLU A 78 -17.36 -8.98 -32.81
CA GLU A 78 -16.30 -10.01 -32.77
C GLU A 78 -15.61 -10.15 -34.13
N GLY A 79 -14.61 -9.29 -34.38
CA GLY A 79 -13.77 -9.46 -35.56
C GLY A 79 -13.09 -8.19 -36.05
N GLY A 80 -11.89 -7.96 -35.53
CA GLY A 80 -10.77 -7.55 -36.37
C GLY A 80 -10.85 -6.17 -37.03
N SER A 81 -11.22 -5.12 -36.29
CA SER A 81 -10.25 -4.04 -36.26
C SER A 81 -9.33 -4.40 -35.08
N SER A 82 -8.08 -4.79 -35.35
CA SER A 82 -7.02 -3.87 -34.96
C SER A 82 -7.54 -2.44 -35.09
N SER A 83 -8.21 -1.95 -34.05
CA SER A 83 -8.09 -0.53 -33.73
C SER A 83 -6.59 -0.28 -33.86
N ASP A 84 -6.26 0.61 -34.78
CA ASP A 84 -4.92 0.74 -35.30
C ASP A 84 -3.96 0.76 -34.09
N TYR A 85 -3.08 -0.25 -33.97
CA TYR A 85 -2.01 -0.22 -32.96
C TYR A 85 -1.19 1.09 -33.07
N GLY A 86 -1.42 1.85 -34.16
CA GLY A 86 -0.99 3.21 -34.42
C GLY A 86 -1.39 4.29 -33.41
N ASP A 87 -2.54 4.21 -32.71
CA ASP A 87 -2.84 5.17 -31.63
C ASP A 87 -2.20 4.72 -30.31
N ALA A 88 -0.88 4.67 -30.34
CA ALA A 88 -0.04 4.37 -29.19
C ALA A 88 -0.35 5.28 -27.99
N THR A 89 -0.93 6.46 -28.23
CA THR A 89 -1.37 7.44 -27.25
C THR A 89 -2.40 6.87 -26.27
N ALA A 90 -3.39 6.10 -26.73
CA ALA A 90 -4.53 5.67 -25.90
C ALA A 90 -4.11 4.73 -24.75
N TRP A 91 -3.25 3.74 -25.03
CA TRP A 91 -2.79 2.80 -24.01
C TRP A 91 -1.52 3.27 -23.29
N MET A 92 -0.68 4.09 -23.92
CA MET A 92 0.51 4.66 -23.27
C MET A 92 0.17 5.75 -22.27
N ALA A 93 -0.90 6.52 -22.47
CA ALA A 93 -1.25 7.63 -21.60
C ALA A 93 -1.46 7.17 -20.14
N PRO A 94 -2.30 6.17 -19.82
CA PRO A 94 -2.45 5.68 -18.44
C PRO A 94 -1.15 5.13 -17.83
N LEU A 95 -0.31 4.49 -18.66
CA LEU A 95 0.97 3.92 -18.22
C LEU A 95 1.99 5.02 -17.90
N ALA A 96 2.10 6.05 -18.74
CA ALA A 96 3.02 7.15 -18.55
C ALA A 96 2.56 8.08 -17.43
N GLN A 97 1.26 8.38 -17.37
CA GLN A 97 0.69 9.38 -16.45
C GLN A 97 0.51 8.84 -15.03
N PHE A 98 0.11 7.58 -14.86
CA PHE A 98 -0.22 7.05 -13.54
C PHE A 98 0.71 5.92 -13.09
N LEU A 99 1.01 4.94 -13.95
CA LEU A 99 1.86 3.81 -13.58
C LEU A 99 3.30 4.23 -13.28
N LEU A 100 3.92 5.05 -14.15
CA LEU A 100 5.30 5.47 -13.96
C LEU A 100 5.50 6.25 -12.64
N PRO A 101 4.68 7.27 -12.31
CA PRO A 101 4.74 7.89 -10.99
C PRO A 101 4.49 6.91 -9.83
N SER A 102 3.52 5.99 -9.95
CA SER A 102 3.27 4.96 -8.93
C SER A 102 4.48 4.05 -8.69
N ILE A 103 5.24 3.73 -9.74
CA ILE A 103 6.50 3.01 -9.62
C ILE A 103 7.51 3.83 -8.80
N ILE A 104 7.64 5.13 -9.09
CA ILE A 104 8.54 6.04 -8.34
C ILE A 104 8.11 6.10 -6.87
N PHE A 105 6.83 6.26 -6.58
CA PHE A 105 6.29 6.23 -5.21
C PHE A 105 6.63 4.92 -4.48
N SER A 106 6.53 3.78 -5.16
CA SER A 106 6.82 2.48 -4.57
C SER A 106 8.27 2.36 -4.10
N MET A 107 9.22 3.04 -4.76
CA MET A 107 10.63 3.09 -4.34
C MET A 107 10.81 3.84 -3.02
N GLY A 108 9.90 4.77 -2.69
CA GLY A 108 9.86 5.47 -1.42
C GLY A 108 9.37 4.63 -0.24
N ILE A 109 8.70 3.49 -0.51
CA ILE A 109 8.13 2.65 0.54
C ILE A 109 9.23 1.75 1.15
N PRO A 110 9.49 1.83 2.47
CA PRO A 110 10.59 1.11 3.11
C PRO A 110 10.48 -0.41 3.02
N ARG A 111 11.50 -1.05 2.41
CA ARG A 111 11.65 -2.51 2.33
C ARG A 111 13.06 -2.94 2.73
N ARG A 112 13.15 -4.13 3.32
CA ARG A 112 14.42 -4.68 3.85
C ARG A 112 15.21 -5.49 2.82
N ARG A 113 14.52 -6.30 2.02
CA ARG A 113 15.10 -7.27 1.09
C ARG A 113 14.53 -7.08 -0.30
N LEU A 114 15.33 -7.44 -1.29
CA LEU A 114 14.89 -7.62 -2.68
C LEU A 114 14.22 -8.99 -2.81
N PHE A 115 13.26 -9.13 -3.73
CA PHE A 115 12.62 -10.41 -4.05
C PHE A 115 13.43 -11.26 -5.03
N VAL A 116 14.40 -10.64 -5.72
CA VAL A 116 15.19 -11.28 -6.75
C VAL A 116 16.67 -11.29 -6.36
N PRO A 117 17.36 -12.45 -6.42
CA PRO A 117 18.78 -12.54 -6.14
C PRO A 117 19.61 -11.83 -7.22
N THR A 118 20.46 -10.88 -6.82
CA THR A 118 21.32 -10.08 -7.73
C THR A 118 22.82 -10.23 -7.46
N TRP A 119 23.19 -11.05 -6.48
CA TRP A 119 24.53 -11.11 -5.86
C TRP A 119 25.65 -11.66 -6.78
N THR A 120 25.33 -12.36 -7.86
CA THR A 120 26.35 -13.02 -8.71
C THR A 120 26.61 -12.32 -10.05
N LEU A 121 25.76 -11.39 -10.48
CA LEU A 121 25.76 -10.91 -11.87
C LEU A 121 26.58 -9.62 -12.08
N GLY A 122 26.98 -8.91 -11.01
CA GLY A 122 27.61 -7.59 -11.10
C GLY A 122 29.14 -7.53 -11.00
N GLN A 123 29.82 -8.60 -10.58
CA GLN A 123 31.26 -8.54 -10.22
C GLN A 123 32.24 -9.02 -11.31
N GLY A 124 31.80 -9.16 -12.57
CA GLY A 124 32.62 -9.68 -13.67
C GLY A 124 32.85 -8.70 -14.84
N ARG A 125 33.93 -8.92 -15.60
CA ARG A 125 34.31 -8.18 -16.84
C ARG A 125 33.25 -8.23 -17.97
N LEU A 126 32.17 -9.02 -17.85
CA LEU A 126 31.11 -9.18 -18.84
C LEU A 126 29.95 -8.16 -18.69
N SER A 127 30.30 -6.90 -18.40
CA SER A 127 29.34 -5.83 -18.05
C SER A 127 28.23 -5.62 -19.08
N PHE A 128 28.48 -5.86 -20.38
CA PHE A 128 27.49 -5.62 -21.44
C PHE A 128 26.36 -6.66 -21.49
N VAL A 129 26.62 -7.92 -21.13
CA VAL A 129 25.58 -8.99 -21.09
C VAL A 129 24.92 -9.06 -19.72
N THR A 130 25.67 -8.77 -18.65
CA THR A 130 25.09 -8.74 -17.31
C THR A 130 24.21 -7.53 -17.06
N SER A 131 24.45 -6.40 -17.73
CA SER A 131 23.65 -5.18 -17.61
C SER A 131 22.16 -5.36 -17.97
N PRO A 132 21.76 -5.90 -19.14
CA PRO A 132 20.35 -6.08 -19.49
C PRO A 132 19.65 -7.12 -18.61
N LEU A 133 20.34 -8.21 -18.23
CA LEU A 133 19.78 -9.20 -17.32
C LEU A 133 19.57 -8.61 -15.91
N LEU A 134 20.53 -7.84 -15.39
CA LEU A 134 20.40 -7.14 -14.12
C LEU A 134 19.24 -6.14 -14.17
N LEU A 135 19.12 -5.38 -15.26
CA LEU A 135 18.00 -4.46 -15.46
C LEU A 135 16.66 -5.21 -15.42
N LEU A 136 16.54 -6.31 -16.16
CA LEU A 136 15.34 -7.15 -16.16
C LEU A 136 15.00 -7.66 -14.76
N LEU A 137 15.98 -8.20 -14.02
CA LEU A 137 15.78 -8.69 -12.66
C LEU A 137 15.36 -7.58 -11.69
N ARG A 138 15.91 -6.36 -11.86
CA ARG A 138 15.50 -5.18 -11.10
C ARG A 138 14.08 -4.73 -11.43
N THR A 139 13.69 -4.78 -12.71
CA THR A 139 12.31 -4.50 -13.14
C THR A 139 11.33 -5.52 -12.57
N ILE A 140 11.68 -6.80 -12.56
CA ILE A 140 10.86 -7.87 -11.95
C ILE A 140 10.71 -7.63 -10.45
N ASP A 141 11.80 -7.35 -9.74
CA ASP A 141 11.78 -7.03 -8.31
C ASP A 141 10.88 -5.83 -7.99
N LEU A 142 10.93 -4.78 -8.82
CA LEU A 142 10.10 -3.60 -8.70
C LEU A 142 8.61 -3.90 -8.97
N ALA A 143 8.31 -4.67 -10.01
CA ALA A 143 6.95 -5.11 -10.32
C ALA A 143 6.37 -5.95 -9.17
N LEU A 144 7.15 -6.89 -8.60
CA LEU A 144 6.77 -7.67 -7.43
C LEU A 144 6.53 -6.77 -6.21
N TRP A 145 7.31 -5.71 -6.03
CA TRP A 145 7.11 -4.76 -4.93
C TRP A 145 5.85 -3.91 -5.07
N VAL A 146 5.55 -3.43 -6.28
CA VAL A 146 4.29 -2.75 -6.57
C VAL A 146 3.10 -3.68 -6.32
N ALA A 147 3.19 -4.92 -6.82
CA ALA A 147 2.20 -5.98 -6.58
C ALA A 147 1.93 -6.23 -5.08
N VAL A 148 2.99 -6.39 -4.29
CA VAL A 148 2.87 -6.58 -2.83
C VAL A 148 2.27 -5.34 -2.14
N THR A 149 2.62 -4.15 -2.63
CA THR A 149 2.08 -2.89 -2.12
C THR A 149 0.56 -2.81 -2.34
N PHE A 150 0.07 -3.17 -3.53
CA PHE A 150 -1.38 -3.28 -3.78
C PHE A 150 -2.04 -4.33 -2.90
N ALA A 151 -1.49 -5.55 -2.87
CA ALA A 151 -2.06 -6.66 -2.13
C ALA A 151 -2.20 -6.37 -0.62
N THR A 152 -1.34 -5.50 -0.07
CA THR A 152 -1.25 -5.23 1.37
C THR A 152 -1.33 -3.74 1.74
N ALA A 153 -1.91 -2.90 0.87
CA ALA A 153 -1.97 -1.45 1.06
C ALA A 153 -2.56 -1.06 2.43
N GLY A 154 -3.66 -1.69 2.84
CA GLY A 154 -4.29 -1.45 4.14
C GLY A 154 -3.37 -1.71 5.33
N PRO A 155 -2.85 -2.93 5.50
CA PRO A 155 -1.85 -3.23 6.53
C PRO A 155 -0.65 -2.27 6.52
N LEU A 156 -0.12 -1.95 5.34
CA LEU A 156 1.01 -1.01 5.19
C LEU A 156 0.69 0.36 5.80
N MET A 157 -0.49 0.91 5.51
CA MET A 157 -0.92 2.18 6.09
C MET A 157 -1.09 2.10 7.61
N ILE A 158 -1.66 1.00 8.13
CA ILE A 158 -1.84 0.81 9.57
C ILE A 158 -0.50 0.83 10.31
N PHE A 159 0.50 0.13 9.78
CA PHE A 159 1.83 0.10 10.38
C PHE A 159 2.50 1.48 10.39
N ALA A 160 2.43 2.19 9.27
CA ALA A 160 2.99 3.53 9.15
C ALA A 160 2.27 4.56 10.07
N LEU A 161 0.94 4.54 10.10
CA LEU A 161 0.15 5.41 11.01
C LEU A 161 0.41 5.07 12.48
N THR A 162 0.52 3.78 12.84
CA THR A 162 0.87 3.37 14.21
C THR A 162 2.21 3.96 14.62
N GLU A 163 3.23 3.87 13.77
CA GLU A 163 4.53 4.46 14.04
C GLU A 163 4.49 5.99 14.16
N THR A 164 3.74 6.65 13.27
CA THR A 164 3.53 8.11 13.29
C THR A 164 2.93 8.56 14.63
N ILE A 165 1.93 7.82 15.14
CA ILE A 165 1.30 8.09 16.43
C ILE A 165 2.26 7.83 17.60
N LEU A 166 3.09 6.79 17.52
CA LEU A 166 4.12 6.56 18.53
C LEU A 166 5.13 7.71 18.57
N ASP A 167 5.56 8.24 17.42
CA ASP A 167 6.48 9.38 17.36
C ASP A 167 5.86 10.64 17.98
N ILE A 168 4.56 10.89 17.74
CA ILE A 168 3.82 11.98 18.39
C ILE A 168 3.78 11.78 19.91
N ASN A 169 3.48 10.57 20.38
CA ASN A 169 3.38 10.29 21.82
C ASN A 169 4.75 10.43 22.51
N VAL A 170 5.82 9.91 21.91
CA VAL A 170 7.18 10.06 22.43
C VAL A 170 7.58 11.54 22.47
N PHE A 171 7.28 12.30 21.42
CA PHE A 171 7.58 13.73 21.39
C PHE A 171 6.75 14.52 22.43
N SER A 172 5.49 14.17 22.63
CA SER A 172 4.62 14.76 23.66
C SER A 172 5.20 14.53 25.07
N VAL A 173 5.74 13.33 25.32
CA VAL A 173 6.47 13.03 26.57
C VAL A 173 7.72 13.89 26.68
N LEU A 174 8.55 13.95 25.64
CA LEU A 174 9.82 14.71 25.67
C LEU A 174 9.61 16.22 25.86
N SER A 175 8.54 16.78 25.30
CA SER A 175 8.22 18.22 25.39
C SER A 175 7.42 18.60 26.64
N SER A 176 6.88 17.62 27.38
CA SER A 176 6.05 17.89 28.54
C SER A 176 6.87 18.33 29.77
N ARG A 177 6.43 19.43 30.40
CA ARG A 177 7.02 19.91 31.67
C ARG A 177 6.91 18.88 32.80
N LYS A 178 5.93 17.98 32.73
CA LYS A 178 5.74 16.88 33.70
C LYS A 178 6.96 15.96 33.78
N TYR A 179 7.73 15.85 32.69
CA TYR A 179 8.90 14.99 32.57
C TYR A 179 10.21 15.79 32.50
N SER A 180 10.20 17.00 33.06
CA SER A 180 11.38 17.88 33.13
C SER A 180 12.57 17.25 33.88
N ASN A 181 12.30 16.41 34.88
CA ASN A 181 13.34 15.74 35.68
C ASN A 181 13.84 14.42 35.07
N LEU A 182 13.42 14.07 33.84
CA LEU A 182 13.92 12.87 33.16
C LEU A 182 15.42 13.04 32.84
N SER A 183 16.22 12.02 33.14
CA SER A 183 17.66 11.99 32.85
C SER A 183 17.97 12.35 31.39
N SER A 184 19.09 13.03 31.16
CA SER A 184 19.55 13.37 29.80
C SER A 184 19.73 12.10 28.96
N ALA A 185 20.26 11.01 29.53
CA ALA A 185 20.43 9.74 28.83
C ALA A 185 19.09 9.14 28.38
N SER A 186 18.07 9.16 29.25
CA SER A 186 16.72 8.69 28.93
C SER A 186 16.07 9.54 27.84
N ARG A 187 16.30 10.86 27.84
CA ARG A 187 15.84 11.77 26.77
C ARG A 187 16.53 11.51 25.44
N VAL A 188 17.84 11.26 25.44
CA VAL A 188 18.61 10.88 24.25
C VAL A 188 18.10 9.56 23.68
N ARG A 189 17.88 8.54 24.52
CA ARG A 189 17.33 7.24 24.08
C ARG A 189 15.93 7.35 23.47
N LEU A 190 15.04 8.12 24.08
CA LEU A 190 13.71 8.39 23.50
C LEU A 190 13.81 9.18 22.18
N SER A 191 14.74 10.13 22.08
CA SER A 191 15.00 10.89 20.85
C SER A 191 15.57 10.01 19.75
N LEU A 192 16.39 9.02 20.11
CA LEU A 192 16.94 8.01 19.22
C LEU A 192 15.86 7.02 18.76
N ALA A 193 14.90 6.67 19.62
CA ALA A 193 13.76 5.83 19.21
C ALA A 193 12.93 6.50 18.10
N ILE A 194 12.78 7.83 18.11
CA ILE A 194 12.12 8.56 17.02
C ILE A 194 12.92 8.43 15.70
N THR A 195 14.22 8.72 15.73
CA THR A 195 15.05 8.79 14.51
C THR A 195 15.56 7.44 14.01
N SER A 196 15.67 6.43 14.86
CA SER A 196 16.33 5.14 14.54
C SER A 196 15.55 3.92 15.03
N GLY A 197 14.37 4.08 15.61
CA GLY A 197 13.55 2.97 16.13
C GLY A 197 13.03 1.99 15.07
N ASN A 198 13.32 2.22 13.80
CA ASN A 198 13.08 1.30 12.69
C ASN A 198 14.30 0.43 12.33
N LEU A 199 15.44 0.57 13.02
CA LEU A 199 16.65 -0.18 12.71
C LEU A 199 16.71 -1.52 13.47
N ARG A 200 17.31 -2.51 12.82
CA ARG A 200 17.74 -3.78 13.42
C ARG A 200 19.17 -4.09 13.02
N GLN A 201 19.92 -4.74 13.92
CA GLN A 201 21.24 -5.25 13.57
C GLN A 201 21.09 -6.45 12.64
N GLN A 202 21.99 -6.54 11.66
CA GLN A 202 22.14 -7.76 10.87
C GLN A 202 22.76 -8.83 11.76
N ILE A 203 21.97 -9.84 12.13
CA ILE A 203 22.50 -11.03 12.80
C ILE A 203 23.34 -11.77 11.75
N GLY A 204 24.67 -11.69 11.89
CA GLY A 204 25.57 -12.55 11.14
C GLY A 204 25.32 -13.98 11.59
N SER A 205 24.77 -14.82 10.71
CA SER A 205 24.75 -16.26 10.91
C SER A 205 26.17 -16.80 10.66
N ASP A 206 27.12 -16.43 11.51
CA ASP A 206 28.46 -17.02 11.53
C ASP A 206 28.40 -18.40 12.19
N THR A 207 27.67 -19.33 11.58
CA THR A 207 27.96 -20.76 11.73
C THR A 207 28.90 -21.14 10.59
N GLY A 208 30.18 -20.83 10.77
CA GLY A 208 31.22 -21.58 10.08
C GLY A 208 31.14 -23.07 10.48
N PRO A 209 31.59 -24.03 9.64
CA PRO A 209 31.45 -25.47 9.91
C PRO A 209 32.25 -26.02 11.11
N HIS A 210 32.91 -25.18 11.91
CA HIS A 210 33.93 -25.63 12.87
C HIS A 210 33.75 -25.21 14.33
N CYS A 211 32.62 -24.62 14.71
CA CYS A 211 32.30 -24.45 16.12
C CYS A 211 30.95 -25.07 16.45
N PRO A 212 30.88 -26.06 17.36
CA PRO A 212 29.59 -26.51 17.87
C PRO A 212 28.88 -25.33 18.55
N PRO A 213 27.56 -25.21 18.39
CA PRO A 213 26.79 -24.16 19.05
C PRO A 213 26.85 -24.39 20.56
N SER A 214 27.78 -23.71 21.23
CA SER A 214 27.81 -23.65 22.68
C SER A 214 26.62 -22.81 23.14
N GLY A 215 25.62 -23.49 23.70
CA GLY A 215 24.61 -23.00 24.63
C GLY A 215 24.24 -21.51 24.63
N SER A 216 23.01 -21.23 24.18
CA SER A 216 22.02 -20.43 24.90
C SER A 216 22.19 -18.92 25.16
N ASP A 217 23.19 -18.22 24.63
CA ASP A 217 23.18 -16.74 24.68
C ASP A 217 22.79 -16.13 23.34
N ASP A 218 21.47 -15.96 23.19
CA ASP A 218 20.74 -15.16 22.18
C ASP A 218 21.03 -13.65 22.35
N SER A 219 22.31 -13.31 22.56
CA SER A 219 22.79 -11.94 22.73
C SER A 219 22.95 -11.25 21.37
N SER A 220 21.85 -11.15 20.62
CA SER A 220 21.78 -10.14 19.57
C SER A 220 21.99 -8.79 20.25
N VAL A 221 23.17 -8.18 20.07
CA VAL A 221 23.45 -6.88 20.67
C VAL A 221 22.37 -5.91 20.20
N GLU A 222 21.76 -5.23 21.16
CA GLU A 222 20.57 -4.46 20.88
C GLU A 222 20.98 -3.12 20.25
N PRO A 223 20.53 -2.77 19.02
CA PRO A 223 21.00 -1.57 18.32
C PRO A 223 20.79 -0.29 19.13
N LEU A 224 19.72 -0.25 19.93
CA LEU A 224 19.42 0.84 20.85
C LEU A 224 20.59 1.09 21.82
N PHE A 225 21.12 0.02 22.44
CA PHE A 225 22.19 0.12 23.41
C PHE A 225 23.47 0.62 22.75
N GLU A 226 23.91 -0.01 21.66
CA GLU A 226 25.13 0.38 20.92
C GLU A 226 25.09 1.84 20.46
N LEU A 227 23.96 2.26 19.87
CA LEU A 227 23.80 3.63 19.39
C LEU A 227 23.71 4.63 20.55
N SER A 228 23.04 4.27 21.65
CA SER A 228 22.98 5.13 22.84
C SER A 228 24.36 5.29 23.48
N GLU A 229 25.13 4.22 23.60
CA GLU A 229 26.49 4.23 24.13
C GLU A 229 27.43 5.05 23.24
N ALA A 230 27.34 4.88 21.92
CA ALA A 230 28.11 5.67 20.97
C ALA A 230 27.82 7.18 21.07
N ILE A 231 26.57 7.57 21.34
CA ILE A 231 26.20 8.97 21.57
C ILE A 231 26.63 9.44 22.96
N ASP A 232 26.47 8.62 24.00
CA ASP A 232 26.85 8.95 25.38
C ASP A 232 28.37 9.18 25.52
N HIS A 233 29.18 8.55 24.66
CA HIS A 233 30.63 8.78 24.59
C HIS A 233 31.05 10.09 23.90
N LEU A 234 30.14 10.78 23.21
CA LEU A 234 30.42 12.09 22.63
C LEU A 234 30.35 13.18 23.68
N ASP A 235 31.15 14.24 23.50
CA ASP A 235 31.01 15.45 24.31
C ASP A 235 29.57 15.97 24.23
N ARG A 236 29.07 16.52 25.35
CA ARG A 236 27.69 16.99 25.46
C ARG A 236 27.29 17.96 24.34
N ASP A 237 28.23 18.79 23.88
CA ASP A 237 27.98 19.77 22.81
C ASP A 237 27.79 19.10 21.43
N HIS A 238 28.30 17.87 21.25
CA HIS A 238 28.22 17.13 19.99
C HIS A 238 27.03 16.17 19.92
N GLN A 239 26.42 15.79 21.05
CA GLN A 239 25.28 14.86 21.08
C GLN A 239 24.07 15.40 20.30
N PRO A 240 23.64 16.67 20.48
CA PRO A 240 22.54 17.24 19.70
C PRO A 240 22.82 17.19 18.21
N GLN A 241 24.03 17.54 17.80
CA GLN A 241 24.40 17.58 16.39
C GLN A 241 24.28 16.19 15.75
N LYS A 242 24.70 15.12 16.43
CA LYS A 242 24.56 13.75 15.89
C LYS A 242 23.13 13.26 15.80
N LEU A 243 22.27 13.61 16.76
CA LEU A 243 20.83 13.32 16.68
C LEU A 243 20.19 14.08 15.50
N LEU A 244 20.60 15.32 15.25
CA LEU A 244 20.17 16.10 14.09
C LEU A 244 20.69 15.50 12.77
N ASP A 245 21.94 15.05 12.73
CA ASP A 245 22.53 14.39 11.55
C ASP A 245 21.74 13.10 11.21
N LEU A 246 21.33 12.32 12.23
CA LEU A 246 20.48 11.14 12.03
C LEU A 246 19.09 11.49 11.47
N LEU A 247 18.47 12.58 11.94
CA LEU A 247 17.20 13.05 11.41
C LEU A 247 17.34 13.58 9.97
N ASN A 248 18.41 14.35 9.70
CA ASN A 248 18.65 14.97 8.41
C ASN A 248 19.18 13.99 7.35
N ALA A 249 19.64 12.80 7.75
CA ALA A 249 19.99 11.71 6.84
C ALA A 249 18.77 11.09 6.13
N GLN A 250 17.56 11.40 6.58
CA GLN A 250 16.35 11.07 5.84
C GLN A 250 16.33 11.78 4.49
N THR A 251 15.96 11.06 3.43
CA THR A 251 15.68 11.68 2.14
C THR A 251 14.63 12.77 2.28
N ASP A 252 14.81 13.86 1.54
CA ASP A 252 13.85 14.94 1.51
C ASP A 252 12.47 14.45 1.08
N TRP A 253 11.46 14.87 1.84
CA TRP A 253 10.08 14.52 1.56
C TRP A 253 9.61 15.01 0.18
N ALA A 254 10.11 16.17 -0.26
CA ALA A 254 9.81 16.70 -1.58
C ALA A 254 10.23 15.72 -2.68
N THR A 255 11.34 15.00 -2.48
CA THR A 255 11.87 14.03 -3.43
C THR A 255 11.07 12.72 -3.42
N ILE A 256 10.69 12.22 -2.25
CA ILE A 256 9.96 10.95 -2.12
C ILE A 256 8.50 11.09 -2.52
N VAL A 257 7.84 12.17 -2.09
CA VAL A 257 6.38 12.32 -2.22
C VAL A 257 6.04 13.55 -3.08
N GLY A 258 6.66 14.70 -2.82
CA GLY A 258 6.28 15.97 -3.45
C GLY A 258 6.33 15.96 -4.98
N TYR A 259 7.51 15.70 -5.57
CA TYR A 259 7.67 15.72 -7.03
C TYR A 259 6.81 14.66 -7.72
N PRO A 260 6.78 13.39 -7.27
CA PRO A 260 5.92 12.40 -7.92
C PRO A 260 4.42 12.73 -7.84
N VAL A 261 3.95 13.41 -6.78
CA VAL A 261 2.55 13.87 -6.69
C VAL A 261 2.26 14.93 -7.75
N LEU A 262 3.20 15.84 -8.02
CA LEU A 262 3.04 16.85 -9.06
C LEU A 262 2.84 16.18 -10.44
N PHE A 263 3.68 15.19 -10.78
CA PHE A 263 3.51 14.42 -12.02
C PHE A 263 2.14 13.72 -12.09
N TYR A 264 1.68 13.18 -10.96
CA TYR A 264 0.37 12.55 -10.85
C TYR A 264 -0.80 13.52 -11.10
N ILE A 265 -0.70 14.73 -10.55
CA ILE A 265 -1.70 15.80 -10.76
C ILE A 265 -1.70 16.27 -12.21
N VAL A 266 -0.53 16.42 -12.82
CA VAL A 266 -0.43 16.76 -14.26
C VAL A 266 -1.08 15.67 -15.11
N GLY A 267 -0.95 14.39 -14.73
CA GLY A 267 -1.65 13.28 -15.38
C GLY A 267 -3.17 13.43 -15.33
N PHE A 268 -3.73 13.82 -14.19
CA PHE A 268 -5.16 14.13 -14.08
C PHE A 268 -5.55 15.30 -15.00
N VAL A 269 -4.88 16.45 -14.87
CA VAL A 269 -5.18 17.65 -15.68
C VAL A 269 -5.13 17.34 -17.18
N TYR A 270 -4.15 16.55 -17.62
CA TYR A 270 -4.08 16.12 -19.02
C TYR A 270 -5.29 15.26 -19.40
N ALA A 271 -5.70 14.30 -18.56
CA ALA A 271 -6.90 13.50 -18.80
C ALA A 271 -8.19 14.35 -18.83
N SER A 272 -8.25 15.46 -18.06
CA SER A 272 -9.34 16.44 -18.15
C SER A 272 -9.38 17.14 -19.50
N LEU A 273 -8.23 17.64 -19.97
CA LEU A 273 -8.16 18.32 -21.25
C LEU A 273 -8.51 17.36 -22.39
N ASP A 274 -8.10 16.09 -22.29
CA ASP A 274 -8.47 15.05 -23.25
C ASP A 274 -9.98 14.76 -23.25
N LEU A 275 -10.65 14.83 -22.08
CA LEU A 275 -12.10 14.74 -21.99
C LEU A 275 -12.82 15.95 -22.62
N GLU A 276 -12.19 17.13 -22.64
CA GLU A 276 -12.74 18.36 -23.23
C GLU A 276 -12.49 18.50 -24.74
N ASP A 277 -11.32 18.03 -25.23
CA ASP A 277 -10.85 18.27 -26.60
C ASP A 277 -11.23 17.15 -27.60
N ALA A 278 -11.53 15.93 -27.14
CA ALA A 278 -11.83 14.79 -28.00
C ALA A 278 -13.34 14.56 -28.20
N PRO A 279 -13.80 14.02 -29.37
CA PRO A 279 -15.08 13.33 -29.38
C PRO A 279 -15.03 12.27 -28.27
N PRO A 280 -16.11 12.08 -27.48
CA PRO A 280 -16.04 11.28 -26.27
C PRO A 280 -15.65 9.84 -26.59
N SER A 281 -14.36 9.56 -26.48
CA SER A 281 -13.81 8.23 -26.61
C SER A 281 -14.09 7.49 -25.31
N ALA A 282 -14.39 6.19 -25.41
CA ALA A 282 -14.62 5.35 -24.23
C ALA A 282 -13.36 5.21 -23.34
N ASP A 283 -12.20 5.67 -23.84
CA ASP A 283 -10.89 5.45 -23.23
C ASP A 283 -10.56 6.45 -22.13
N ALA A 284 -11.01 7.71 -22.23
CA ALA A 284 -10.71 8.73 -21.22
C ALA A 284 -11.30 8.40 -19.82
N PRO A 285 -12.55 7.93 -19.69
CA PRO A 285 -13.08 7.43 -18.41
C PRO A 285 -12.29 6.24 -17.85
N LEU A 286 -11.78 5.37 -18.72
CA LEU A 286 -10.96 4.22 -18.32
C LEU A 286 -9.61 4.68 -17.77
N ALA A 287 -8.96 5.64 -18.44
CA ALA A 287 -7.72 6.28 -17.97
C ALA A 287 -7.91 6.98 -16.63
N LEU A 288 -9.02 7.73 -16.44
CA LEU A 288 -9.31 8.39 -15.17
C LEU A 288 -9.54 7.37 -14.06
N THR A 289 -10.33 6.34 -14.33
CA THR A 289 -10.60 5.26 -13.36
C THR A 289 -9.31 4.57 -12.92
N PHE A 290 -8.42 4.31 -13.88
CA PHE A 290 -7.10 3.78 -13.63
C PHE A 290 -6.31 4.71 -12.69
N GLY A 291 -6.24 6.00 -13.00
CA GLY A 291 -5.63 7.00 -12.12
C GLY A 291 -6.23 6.97 -10.71
N VAL A 292 -7.55 7.09 -10.57
CA VAL A 292 -8.22 7.07 -9.27
C VAL A 292 -7.89 5.81 -8.46
N LYS A 293 -7.86 4.62 -9.07
CA LYS A 293 -7.47 3.40 -8.36
C LYS A 293 -5.99 3.43 -7.94
N TRP A 294 -5.10 3.83 -8.84
CA TRP A 294 -3.67 3.81 -8.59
C TRP A 294 -3.20 4.83 -7.54
N MET A 295 -4.07 5.77 -7.15
CA MET A 295 -3.88 6.64 -5.98
C MET A 295 -3.57 5.86 -4.70
N ILE A 296 -3.98 4.59 -4.58
CA ILE A 296 -3.70 3.75 -3.42
C ILE A 296 -2.19 3.64 -3.16
N VAL A 297 -1.37 3.42 -4.20
CA VAL A 297 0.09 3.36 -4.06
C VAL A 297 0.62 4.70 -3.57
N VAL A 298 0.06 5.78 -4.09
CA VAL A 298 0.44 7.14 -3.70
C VAL A 298 0.10 7.40 -2.24
N HIS A 299 -1.09 7.03 -1.77
CA HIS A 299 -1.46 7.16 -0.37
C HIS A 299 -0.54 6.34 0.55
N VAL A 300 -0.17 5.12 0.16
CA VAL A 300 0.78 4.31 0.96
C VAL A 300 2.13 5.04 1.05
N ALA A 301 2.61 5.64 -0.05
CA ALA A 301 3.84 6.41 -0.07
C ALA A 301 3.74 7.72 0.74
N ILE A 302 2.63 8.45 0.65
CA ILE A 302 2.36 9.67 1.45
C ILE A 302 2.45 9.35 2.95
N VAL A 303 1.75 8.30 3.39
CA VAL A 303 1.74 7.90 4.81
C VAL A 303 3.11 7.36 5.24
N SER A 304 3.79 6.58 4.39
CA SER A 304 5.16 6.11 4.67
C SER A 304 6.18 7.25 4.70
N GLY A 305 5.94 8.32 3.94
CA GLY A 305 6.76 9.54 3.90
C GLY A 305 6.59 10.44 5.13
N CYS A 306 5.51 10.26 5.91
CA CYS A 306 5.33 10.96 7.19
C CYS A 306 6.33 10.53 8.27
N LEU A 307 6.93 9.34 8.12
CA LEU A 307 7.73 8.73 9.18
C LEU A 307 9.02 9.51 9.47
N LEU A 308 9.33 9.71 10.75
CA LEU A 308 10.50 10.48 11.20
C LEU A 308 11.77 9.64 11.38
N SER A 309 11.66 8.31 11.29
CA SER A 309 12.83 7.45 11.42
C SER A 309 13.62 7.34 10.12
N ASN A 310 14.93 7.25 10.25
CA ASN A 310 15.89 7.19 9.17
C ASN A 310 15.80 5.85 8.42
N ASN A 311 15.53 5.91 7.12
CA ASN A 311 15.50 4.74 6.25
C ASN A 311 16.89 4.37 5.69
N ASN A 312 17.88 5.26 5.84
CA ASN A 312 19.26 5.03 5.45
C ASN A 312 20.11 4.60 6.66
N PRO A 313 20.36 3.30 6.85
CA PRO A 313 21.12 2.78 8.00
C PRO A 313 22.61 3.17 7.99
N SER A 314 23.15 3.74 6.89
CA SER A 314 24.57 4.06 6.79
C SER A 314 24.99 5.10 7.82
N THR A 315 24.16 6.12 8.07
CA THR A 315 24.45 7.19 9.03
C THR A 315 24.52 6.66 10.46
N ALA A 316 23.57 5.78 10.84
CA ALA A 316 23.60 5.12 12.14
C ALA A 316 24.80 4.17 12.26
N SER A 317 25.15 3.47 11.18
CA SER A 317 26.32 2.58 11.16
C SER A 317 27.64 3.35 11.30
N ALA A 318 27.72 4.58 10.79
CA ALA A 318 28.89 5.43 10.91
C ALA A 318 29.13 5.96 12.33
N LEU A 319 28.10 5.95 13.21
CA LEU A 319 28.24 6.36 14.60
C LEU A 319 28.97 5.31 15.45
N VAL A 320 28.78 4.02 15.14
CA VAL A 320 29.30 2.92 15.95
C VAL A 320 30.59 2.39 15.33
N ARG A 321 31.68 2.39 16.10
CA ARG A 321 32.95 1.79 15.66
C ARG A 321 32.78 0.27 15.48
N GLY A 322 33.27 -0.28 14.38
CA GLY A 322 33.27 -1.72 14.14
C GLY A 322 33.50 -2.08 12.67
N SER A 323 33.97 -3.29 12.42
CA SER A 323 34.08 -3.84 11.06
C SER A 323 32.69 -4.00 10.44
N LEU A 324 32.58 -3.68 9.13
CA LEU A 324 31.46 -4.13 8.32
C LEU A 324 31.38 -5.66 8.45
N PHE A 325 30.23 -6.18 8.88
CA PHE A 325 30.03 -7.62 8.87
C PHE A 325 30.12 -8.11 7.42
N PRO A 326 30.89 -9.18 7.15
CA PRO A 326 30.93 -9.76 5.82
C PRO A 326 29.51 -10.10 5.37
N GLU A 327 29.22 -9.81 4.10
CA GLU A 327 27.92 -10.05 3.48
C GLU A 327 27.55 -11.52 3.66
N THR A 328 26.64 -11.79 4.59
CA THR A 328 26.11 -13.14 4.79
C THR A 328 25.34 -13.48 3.52
N ARG A 329 25.64 -14.63 2.90
CA ARG A 329 24.94 -15.15 1.72
C ARG A 329 23.49 -15.52 2.07
N ALA A 330 22.67 -14.53 2.40
CA ALA A 330 21.23 -14.70 2.48
C ALA A 330 20.72 -14.98 1.06
N ALA A 331 19.73 -15.87 0.95
CA ALA A 331 19.13 -16.22 -0.36
C ALA A 331 18.59 -15.01 -1.13
N LEU A 332 18.24 -13.94 -0.41
CA LEU A 332 17.78 -12.66 -0.96
C LEU A 332 18.66 -11.52 -0.43
N PRO A 333 19.23 -10.68 -1.33
CA PRO A 333 20.09 -9.58 -0.94
C PRO A 333 19.33 -8.50 -0.16
N SER A 334 20.01 -7.88 0.80
CA SER A 334 19.55 -6.67 1.49
C SER A 334 19.59 -5.46 0.56
N VAL A 335 18.73 -4.47 0.82
CA VAL A 335 18.74 -3.21 0.06
C VAL A 335 19.99 -2.38 0.39
N TYR A 336 20.44 -2.44 1.64
CA TYR A 336 21.61 -1.72 2.12
C TYR A 336 22.73 -2.69 2.50
N ASN A 337 23.97 -2.28 2.29
CA ASN A 337 25.17 -2.99 2.76
C ASN A 337 25.73 -2.24 3.96
N SER A 338 25.16 -2.49 5.14
CA SER A 338 25.49 -1.80 6.39
C SER A 338 25.24 -2.68 7.61
N ARG A 339 25.87 -2.36 8.74
CA ARG A 339 25.73 -3.07 10.04
C ARG A 339 24.28 -3.13 10.50
N TYR A 340 23.57 -2.01 10.38
CA TYR A 340 22.14 -1.94 10.63
C TYR A 340 21.35 -2.09 9.34
N GLN A 341 20.11 -2.56 9.46
CA GLN A 341 19.16 -2.69 8.37
C GLN A 341 17.85 -2.06 8.79
N PRO A 342 17.17 -1.31 7.91
CA PRO A 342 15.82 -0.87 8.19
C PRO A 342 14.90 -2.09 8.24
N VAL A 343 14.01 -2.09 9.23
CA VAL A 343 12.93 -3.06 9.31
C VAL A 343 11.93 -2.77 8.20
N SER A 344 11.37 -3.82 7.61
CA SER A 344 10.30 -3.66 6.64
C SER A 344 9.12 -2.94 7.28
N ILE A 345 8.41 -2.15 6.48
CA ILE A 345 7.27 -1.36 6.95
C ILE A 345 6.25 -2.16 7.79
N TRP A 346 6.01 -3.45 7.49
CA TRP A 346 5.13 -4.35 8.27
C TRP A 346 5.57 -4.67 9.70
N SER A 347 6.77 -4.29 10.11
CA SER A 347 7.30 -4.62 11.43
C SER A 347 7.91 -3.43 12.14
N ARG A 348 7.78 -2.23 11.57
CA ARG A 348 8.35 -1.01 12.15
C ARG A 348 7.66 -0.62 13.45
N ASP A 349 6.33 -0.72 13.51
CA ASP A 349 5.56 -0.44 14.73
C ASP A 349 6.05 -1.30 15.91
N SER A 350 6.20 -2.59 15.67
CA SER A 350 6.53 -3.60 16.66
C SER A 350 7.98 -3.45 17.06
N ASN A 351 8.87 -3.13 16.11
CA ASN A 351 10.26 -2.82 16.41
C ASN A 351 10.39 -1.56 17.28
N LYS A 352 9.69 -0.48 16.94
CA LYS A 352 9.70 0.76 17.72
C LYS A 352 9.08 0.55 19.10
N GLN A 353 8.00 -0.22 19.21
CA GLN A 353 7.43 -0.61 20.51
C GLN A 353 8.42 -1.41 21.36
N ILE A 354 9.17 -2.35 20.77
CA ILE A 354 10.23 -3.09 21.48
C ILE A 354 11.28 -2.11 22.03
N TRP A 355 11.73 -1.15 21.22
CA TRP A 355 12.67 -0.11 21.68
C TRP A 355 12.10 0.72 22.84
N LEU A 356 10.84 1.14 22.74
CA LEU A 356 10.19 1.92 23.80
C LEU A 356 9.99 1.11 25.08
N ASP A 357 9.62 -0.17 24.96
CA ASP A 357 9.54 -1.08 26.10
C ASP A 357 10.92 -1.27 26.73
N GLN A 358 11.99 -1.46 25.94
CA GLN A 358 13.37 -1.58 26.44
C GLN A 358 13.81 -0.32 27.19
N ILE A 359 13.55 0.88 26.66
CA ILE A 359 13.87 2.14 27.32
C ILE A 359 13.11 2.28 28.66
N THR A 360 11.83 1.91 28.69
CA THR A 360 10.99 2.08 29.88
C THR A 360 11.18 0.98 30.93
N LEU A 361 11.62 -0.22 30.52
CA LEU A 361 11.88 -1.38 31.39
C LEU A 361 13.32 -1.47 31.89
N HIS A 362 14.25 -0.68 31.34
CA HIS A 362 15.67 -0.74 31.73
C HIS A 362 15.92 -0.57 33.23
N CYS A 363 15.00 0.08 33.96
CA CYS A 363 15.07 0.28 35.40
C CYS A 363 14.42 -0.83 36.26
N ASP A 364 13.76 -1.83 35.66
CA ASP A 364 13.16 -2.94 36.40
C ASP A 364 14.25 -3.96 36.79
N ASN A 365 14.80 -3.80 38.00
CA ASN A 365 15.92 -4.55 38.60
C ASN A 365 15.80 -6.09 38.63
N ASN A 366 14.73 -6.68 38.08
CA ASN A 366 14.43 -8.11 38.20
C ASN A 366 14.43 -8.88 36.86
N VAL A 367 14.78 -8.23 35.73
CA VAL A 367 15.00 -8.97 34.47
C VAL A 367 16.44 -9.47 34.45
N SER A 368 16.66 -10.57 35.18
CA SER A 368 17.89 -11.33 35.29
C SER A 368 18.44 -11.72 33.91
N GLY A 369 19.54 -11.09 33.47
CA GLY A 369 20.29 -11.57 32.30
C GLY A 369 21.09 -10.52 31.54
N GLN A 370 20.83 -9.21 31.69
CA GLN A 370 21.63 -8.20 30.99
C GLN A 370 22.91 -7.87 31.76
N PRO A 371 24.10 -8.16 31.19
CA PRO A 371 25.35 -7.72 31.78
C PRO A 371 25.49 -6.21 31.53
N THR A 372 25.81 -5.44 32.56
CA THR A 372 26.30 -4.04 32.52
C THR A 372 25.31 -2.86 32.49
N GLY A 373 23.99 -3.07 32.60
CA GLY A 373 23.08 -1.95 32.85
C GLY A 373 23.31 -1.31 34.22
N THR A 374 23.79 -0.07 34.29
CA THR A 374 23.85 0.69 35.55
C THR A 374 22.43 0.80 36.12
N PRO A 375 22.14 0.29 37.33
CA PRO A 375 20.81 0.38 37.92
C PRO A 375 20.41 1.85 38.00
N CYS A 376 19.15 2.15 37.69
CA CYS A 376 18.65 3.52 37.70
C CYS A 376 18.90 4.13 39.08
N ARG A 377 19.76 5.16 39.08
CA ARG A 377 20.32 5.75 40.31
C ARG A 377 19.24 6.37 41.18
N ASP A 378 18.11 6.74 40.59
CA ASP A 378 17.00 7.40 41.24
C ASP A 378 15.68 6.61 41.14
N LYS A 379 15.06 6.34 42.30
CA LYS A 379 13.72 5.76 42.40
C LYS A 379 12.67 6.63 41.72
N GLN A 380 12.90 7.95 41.67
CA GLN A 380 12.00 8.91 41.02
C GLN A 380 11.99 8.74 39.50
N GLU A 381 13.15 8.53 38.87
CA GLU A 381 13.23 8.28 37.43
C GLU A 381 12.48 6.99 37.06
N HIS A 382 12.65 5.95 37.86
CA HIS A 382 11.95 4.69 37.66
C HIS A 382 10.42 4.83 37.74
N ALA A 383 9.90 5.58 38.72
CA ALA A 383 8.46 5.88 38.79
C ALA A 383 7.99 6.69 37.57
N MET A 384 8.81 7.63 37.08
CA MET A 384 8.50 8.44 35.91
C MET A 384 8.44 7.61 34.62
N LEU A 385 9.40 6.71 34.40
CA LEU A 385 9.41 5.81 33.24
C LEU A 385 8.19 4.88 33.21
N ARG A 386 7.71 4.43 34.38
CA ARG A 386 6.44 3.68 34.47
C ARG A 386 5.23 4.50 34.03
N ILE A 387 5.18 5.77 34.38
CA ILE A 387 4.10 6.69 33.93
C ILE A 387 4.23 6.95 32.43
N ILE A 388 5.45 7.22 31.94
CA ILE A 388 5.74 7.40 30.51
C ILE A 388 5.27 6.19 29.70
N ARG A 389 5.54 4.97 30.19
CA ARG A 389 5.09 3.74 29.53
C ARG A 389 3.57 3.68 29.38
N GLN A 390 2.80 4.21 30.34
CA GLN A 390 1.35 4.28 30.24
C GLN A 390 0.91 5.33 29.21
N ASP A 391 1.57 6.49 29.19
CA ASP A 391 1.30 7.58 28.24
C ASP A 391 1.69 7.23 26.79
N LEU A 392 2.67 6.33 26.60
CA LEU A 392 3.06 5.84 25.28
C LEU A 392 2.07 4.83 24.68
N LYS A 393 1.18 4.23 25.49
CA LYS A 393 0.19 3.28 24.98
C LYS A 393 -0.83 4.00 24.11
N ILE A 394 -1.05 3.46 22.92
CA ILE A 394 -2.08 3.95 22.02
C ILE A 394 -3.44 3.53 22.58
N GLY A 395 -4.28 4.51 22.92
CA GLY A 395 -5.64 4.25 23.39
C GLY A 395 -6.51 3.65 22.28
N VAL A 396 -7.53 2.86 22.64
CA VAL A 396 -8.44 2.20 21.67
C VAL A 396 -9.09 3.23 20.74
N TRP A 397 -9.55 4.37 21.27
CA TRP A 397 -10.15 5.42 20.47
C TRP A 397 -9.16 6.09 19.51
N GLN A 398 -7.93 6.34 19.97
CA GLN A 398 -6.86 6.85 19.11
C GLN A 398 -6.53 5.84 18.01
N TYR A 399 -6.51 4.55 18.34
CA TYR A 399 -6.30 3.49 17.37
C TYR A 399 -7.40 3.45 16.30
N LEU A 400 -8.67 3.48 16.71
CA LEU A 400 -9.80 3.44 15.78
C LEU A 400 -9.85 4.68 14.88
N PHE A 401 -9.72 5.88 15.44
CA PHE A 401 -9.92 7.12 14.70
C PHE A 401 -8.67 7.67 14.03
N ALA A 402 -7.47 7.46 14.59
CA ALA A 402 -6.23 8.00 14.03
C ALA A 402 -5.45 6.98 13.19
N ILE A 403 -5.76 5.68 13.28
CA ILE A 403 -5.05 4.63 12.55
C ILE A 403 -6.02 3.88 11.62
N ILE A 404 -7.06 3.23 12.15
CA ILE A 404 -7.94 2.38 11.34
C ILE A 404 -8.79 3.19 10.36
N SER A 405 -9.46 4.25 10.83
CA SER A 405 -10.34 5.07 9.98
C SER A 405 -9.59 5.74 8.81
N PRO A 406 -8.42 6.38 9.01
CA PRO A 406 -7.65 6.93 7.90
C PRO A 406 -7.12 5.85 6.95
N ALA A 407 -6.61 4.72 7.47
CA ALA A 407 -6.15 3.62 6.63
C ALA A 407 -7.29 3.07 5.74
N LEU A 408 -8.48 2.86 6.31
CA LEU A 408 -9.65 2.41 5.57
C LEU A 408 -10.08 3.42 4.51
N THR A 409 -10.12 4.70 4.88
CA THR A 409 -10.51 5.80 3.96
C THR A 409 -9.53 5.90 2.81
N LEU A 410 -8.24 5.99 3.08
CA LEU A 410 -7.20 6.17 2.06
C LEU A 410 -7.05 4.96 1.11
N THR A 411 -7.36 3.75 1.59
CA THR A 411 -7.31 2.54 0.75
C THR A 411 -8.58 2.27 -0.04
N THR A 412 -9.76 2.52 0.54
CA THR A 412 -11.02 2.08 -0.06
C THR A 412 -11.75 3.19 -0.80
N LEU A 413 -11.62 4.45 -0.35
CA LEU A 413 -12.32 5.58 -0.95
C LEU A 413 -12.04 5.75 -2.44
N PRO A 414 -10.78 5.64 -2.94
CA PRO A 414 -10.53 5.81 -4.37
C PRO A 414 -11.23 4.74 -5.21
N SER A 415 -11.14 3.47 -4.80
CA SER A 415 -11.81 2.37 -5.51
C SER A 415 -13.33 2.41 -5.39
N ILE A 416 -13.89 2.81 -4.25
CA ILE A 416 -15.35 2.98 -4.08
C ILE A 416 -15.84 4.13 -4.97
N ALA A 417 -15.12 5.24 -5.02
CA ALA A 417 -15.50 6.38 -5.84
C ALA A 417 -15.40 6.06 -7.34
N GLY A 418 -14.34 5.38 -7.77
CA GLY A 418 -14.24 4.86 -9.14
C GLY A 418 -15.34 3.84 -9.47
N ALA A 419 -15.67 2.93 -8.54
CA ALA A 419 -16.76 1.98 -8.71
C ALA A 419 -18.12 2.68 -8.83
N TYR A 420 -18.36 3.72 -8.03
CA TYR A 420 -19.58 4.51 -8.07
C TYR A 420 -19.72 5.27 -9.38
N LEU A 421 -18.64 5.90 -9.85
CA LEU A 421 -18.66 6.69 -11.07
C LEU A 421 -18.87 5.82 -12.32
N THR A 422 -18.16 4.69 -12.39
CA THR A 422 -18.36 3.69 -13.44
C THR A 422 -19.75 3.05 -13.36
N TYR A 423 -20.35 2.92 -12.17
CA TYR A 423 -21.73 2.47 -12.01
C TYR A 423 -22.76 3.49 -12.53
N GLN A 424 -22.49 4.79 -12.41
CA GLN A 424 -23.37 5.84 -12.92
C GLN A 424 -23.22 6.08 -14.43
N THR A 425 -22.13 5.58 -15.01
CA THR A 425 -21.89 5.67 -16.45
C THR A 425 -22.83 4.74 -17.20
N ALA A 426 -23.35 5.19 -18.34
CA ALA A 426 -24.31 4.40 -19.10
C ALA A 426 -23.65 3.12 -19.69
N PRO A 427 -24.29 1.94 -19.56
CA PRO A 427 -25.59 1.72 -18.95
C PRO A 427 -25.48 1.70 -17.41
N LYS A 428 -26.37 2.42 -16.72
CA LYS A 428 -26.35 2.50 -15.25
C LYS A 428 -26.43 1.10 -14.64
N GLY A 429 -25.49 0.76 -13.77
CA GLY A 429 -25.43 -0.54 -13.12
C GLY A 429 -24.01 -1.08 -12.92
N PHE A 430 -23.91 -2.32 -12.46
CA PHE A 430 -22.61 -2.97 -12.27
C PHE A 430 -22.13 -3.57 -13.59
N GLY A 431 -21.23 -2.89 -14.30
CA GLY A 431 -20.40 -3.47 -15.37
C GLY A 431 -19.11 -4.10 -14.85
N CYS A 432 -18.28 -4.67 -15.74
CA CYS A 432 -17.01 -5.32 -15.36
C CYS A 432 -16.06 -4.40 -14.57
N LEU A 433 -15.88 -3.15 -15.03
CA LEU A 433 -14.95 -2.21 -14.41
C LEU A 433 -15.41 -1.81 -13.00
N SER A 434 -16.67 -1.40 -12.86
CA SER A 434 -17.26 -1.08 -11.54
C SER A 434 -17.17 -2.23 -10.55
N LEU A 435 -17.40 -3.46 -11.03
CA LEU A 435 -17.32 -4.68 -10.21
C LEU A 435 -15.88 -4.97 -9.81
N THR A 436 -14.91 -4.79 -10.72
CA THR A 436 -13.48 -4.95 -10.43
C THR A 436 -13.06 -4.00 -9.29
N LEU A 437 -13.43 -2.72 -9.38
CA LEU A 437 -13.11 -1.72 -8.36
C LEU A 437 -13.79 -2.00 -7.02
N ALA A 438 -15.07 -2.39 -7.04
CA ALA A 438 -15.81 -2.78 -5.84
C ALA A 438 -15.22 -4.04 -5.20
N CYS A 439 -14.83 -5.05 -6.00
CA CYS A 439 -14.15 -6.24 -5.53
C CYS A 439 -12.79 -5.90 -4.91
N TYR A 440 -12.04 -4.98 -5.50
CA TYR A 440 -10.78 -4.52 -4.93
C TYR A 440 -11.01 -3.85 -3.57
N ALA A 441 -11.93 -2.89 -3.49
CA ALA A 441 -12.27 -2.21 -2.24
C ALA A 441 -12.70 -3.21 -1.15
N GLY A 442 -13.61 -4.13 -1.49
CA GLY A 442 -14.06 -5.19 -0.58
C GLY A 442 -12.93 -6.11 -0.13
N SER A 443 -12.01 -6.46 -1.03
CA SER A 443 -10.84 -7.28 -0.69
C SER A 443 -9.90 -6.55 0.27
N GLN A 444 -9.65 -5.25 0.10
CA GLN A 444 -8.81 -4.46 1.00
C GLN A 444 -9.44 -4.31 2.40
N ILE A 445 -10.76 -4.09 2.49
CA ILE A 445 -11.48 -4.09 3.77
C ILE A 445 -11.28 -5.44 4.48
N LEU A 446 -11.43 -6.55 3.75
CA LEU A 446 -11.24 -7.89 4.28
C LEU A 446 -9.79 -8.14 4.72
N VAL A 447 -8.80 -7.70 3.92
CA VAL A 447 -7.37 -7.80 4.26
C VAL A 447 -7.06 -7.03 5.54
N ILE A 448 -7.55 -5.79 5.68
CA ILE A 448 -7.41 -4.98 6.90
C ILE A 448 -8.03 -5.71 8.09
N PHE A 449 -9.28 -6.17 7.96
CA PHE A 449 -9.98 -6.84 9.04
C PHE A 449 -9.27 -8.12 9.51
N LEU A 450 -8.88 -8.99 8.58
CA LEU A 450 -8.17 -10.23 8.87
C LEU A 450 -6.77 -9.96 9.45
N HIS A 451 -6.09 -8.91 8.97
CA HIS A 451 -4.80 -8.47 9.49
C HIS A 451 -4.91 -8.07 10.97
N GLU A 452 -5.87 -7.20 11.30
CA GLU A 452 -6.10 -6.73 12.66
C GLU A 452 -6.51 -7.87 13.60
N LEU A 453 -7.36 -8.77 13.13
CA LEU A 453 -7.75 -9.97 13.87
C LEU A 453 -6.52 -10.85 14.18
N LYS A 454 -5.62 -11.03 13.20
CA LYS A 454 -4.38 -11.79 13.36
C LYS A 454 -3.42 -11.10 14.33
N ARG A 455 -3.33 -9.77 14.26
CA ARG A 455 -2.46 -8.97 15.12
C ARG A 455 -2.90 -9.03 16.59
N HIS A 456 -4.18 -8.77 16.87
CA HIS A 456 -4.73 -8.79 18.22
C HIS A 456 -4.62 -10.15 18.89
N THR A 457 -4.85 -11.20 18.13
CA THR A 457 -4.73 -12.57 18.64
C THR A 457 -3.27 -12.86 18.99
N SER A 458 -2.32 -12.60 18.08
CA SER A 458 -0.89 -12.86 18.32
C SER A 458 -0.33 -12.13 19.54
N ALA A 459 -0.79 -10.91 19.84
CA ALA A 459 -0.37 -10.16 21.03
C ALA A 459 -0.73 -10.86 22.36
N SER A 460 -1.84 -11.61 22.39
CA SER A 460 -2.26 -12.37 23.57
C SER A 460 -1.32 -13.56 23.90
N HIS A 461 -0.48 -13.99 22.95
CA HIS A 461 0.41 -15.14 23.14
C HIS A 461 1.70 -14.80 23.91
N LYS A 462 2.33 -13.65 23.63
CA LYS A 462 3.65 -13.30 24.18
C LYS A 462 3.67 -13.10 25.70
N HIS A 463 2.55 -12.72 26.33
CA HIS A 463 2.52 -12.43 27.76
C HIS A 463 2.39 -13.64 28.68
N ARG A 464 2.22 -14.87 28.17
CA ARG A 464 1.83 -16.03 29.01
C ARG A 464 2.86 -17.15 29.14
N THR A 465 4.01 -17.06 28.47
CA THR A 465 5.01 -18.14 28.41
C THR A 465 6.04 -18.15 29.55
N ALA A 466 5.90 -17.29 30.58
CA ALA A 466 6.92 -17.17 31.63
C ALA A 466 6.35 -17.16 33.06
N SER A 467 5.34 -17.96 33.37
CA SER A 467 4.98 -18.22 34.77
C SER A 467 5.64 -19.51 35.23
N PRO A 468 6.55 -19.48 36.22
CA PRO A 468 7.21 -20.68 36.75
C PRO A 468 6.16 -21.65 37.32
N ALA A 469 6.42 -22.94 37.13
CA ALA A 469 5.54 -24.05 37.45
C ALA A 469 5.06 -23.98 38.91
N ALA A 470 3.77 -23.67 39.11
CA ALA A 470 3.13 -23.82 40.41
C ALA A 470 2.99 -25.32 40.74
N PRO A 471 3.22 -25.73 42.01
CA PRO A 471 3.27 -27.13 42.39
C PRO A 471 1.93 -27.84 42.23
N ALA A 472 2.07 -29.05 41.72
CA ALA A 472 1.03 -29.94 41.25
C ALA A 472 0.16 -30.52 42.38
N LYS A 473 -1.17 -30.33 42.32
CA LYS A 473 -2.13 -31.27 42.96
C LYS A 473 -3.58 -31.27 42.43
N HIS A 474 -4.00 -30.34 41.56
CA HIS A 474 -5.37 -30.33 40.97
C HIS A 474 -5.43 -30.50 39.43
N LEU A 475 -4.41 -31.15 38.85
CA LEU A 475 -3.97 -30.92 37.46
C LEU A 475 -4.76 -31.54 36.31
N CYS A 476 -5.61 -32.55 36.48
CA CYS A 476 -6.11 -33.27 35.29
C CYS A 476 -7.19 -32.48 34.51
N ARG A 477 -8.19 -31.94 35.22
CA ARG A 477 -9.28 -31.17 34.58
C ARG A 477 -8.77 -29.85 34.02
N ASP A 478 -7.92 -29.15 34.76
CA ASP A 478 -7.41 -27.85 34.34
C ASP A 478 -6.41 -27.96 33.19
N ARG A 479 -5.64 -29.06 33.12
CA ARG A 479 -4.76 -29.37 31.97
C ARG A 479 -5.56 -29.66 30.71
N LEU A 480 -6.63 -30.45 30.80
CA LEU A 480 -7.50 -30.71 29.64
C LEU A 480 -8.15 -29.43 29.11
N TRP A 481 -8.67 -28.57 29.98
CA TRP A 481 -9.23 -27.27 29.57
C TRP A 481 -8.17 -26.32 28.99
N PHE A 482 -6.94 -26.38 29.49
CA PHE A 482 -5.83 -25.62 28.93
C PHE A 482 -5.46 -26.12 27.53
N ASP A 483 -5.35 -27.43 27.34
CA ASP A 483 -5.01 -28.07 26.06
C ASP A 483 -6.10 -27.83 25.02
N VAL A 484 -7.40 -27.91 25.39
CA VAL A 484 -8.51 -27.58 24.49
C VAL A 484 -8.49 -26.10 24.09
N LYS A 485 -8.30 -25.18 25.05
CA LYS A 485 -8.19 -23.75 24.74
C LYS A 485 -6.98 -23.45 23.86
N TYR A 486 -5.86 -24.12 24.08
CA TYR A 486 -4.67 -24.00 23.26
C TYR A 486 -4.91 -24.54 21.85
N ALA A 487 -5.47 -25.73 21.71
CA ALA A 487 -5.79 -26.36 20.42
C ALA A 487 -6.79 -25.52 19.60
N VAL A 488 -7.90 -25.09 20.20
CA VAL A 488 -8.89 -24.21 19.54
C VAL A 488 -8.22 -22.93 19.04
N ARG A 489 -7.33 -22.35 19.86
CA ARG A 489 -6.62 -21.13 19.51
C ARG A 489 -5.59 -21.36 18.39
N VAL A 490 -4.85 -22.46 18.41
CA VAL A 490 -3.90 -22.84 17.33
C VAL A 490 -4.64 -23.09 16.03
N VAL A 491 -5.74 -23.84 16.05
CA VAL A 491 -6.59 -24.09 14.87
C VAL A 491 -7.14 -22.78 14.31
N TYR A 492 -7.56 -21.87 15.18
CA TYR A 492 -8.02 -20.53 14.80
C TYR A 492 -6.92 -19.70 14.12
N TYR A 493 -5.67 -19.72 14.61
CA TYR A 493 -4.57 -19.05 13.90
C TYR A 493 -4.23 -19.72 12.57
N ALA A 494 -4.24 -21.05 12.56
CA ALA A 494 -3.95 -21.84 11.38
C ALA A 494 -4.99 -21.62 10.28
N SER A 495 -6.23 -21.30 10.62
CA SER A 495 -7.28 -20.93 9.64
C SER A 495 -7.25 -19.46 9.25
N LEU A 496 -6.84 -18.56 10.14
CA LEU A 496 -6.82 -17.12 9.85
C LEU A 496 -5.72 -16.73 8.85
N LEU A 497 -4.55 -17.36 8.92
CA LEU A 497 -3.44 -17.12 7.99
C LEU A 497 -3.81 -17.40 6.52
N PRO A 498 -4.34 -18.58 6.14
CA PRO A 498 -4.72 -18.86 4.76
C PRO A 498 -5.86 -17.95 4.29
N LEU A 499 -6.82 -17.61 5.14
CA LEU A 499 -7.86 -16.63 4.80
C LEU A 499 -7.26 -15.26 4.46
N TYR A 500 -6.31 -14.79 5.28
CA TYR A 500 -5.58 -13.56 5.01
C TYR A 500 -4.80 -13.62 3.69
N LEU A 501 -4.09 -14.73 3.43
CA LEU A 501 -3.34 -14.93 2.19
C LEU A 501 -4.25 -14.99 0.96
N ILE A 502 -5.41 -15.65 1.06
CA ILE A 502 -6.43 -15.69 0.00
C ILE A 502 -6.97 -14.28 -0.26
N ALA A 503 -7.27 -13.51 0.79
CA ALA A 503 -7.73 -12.13 0.62
C ALA A 503 -6.66 -11.24 -0.04
N CYS A 504 -5.39 -11.40 0.33
CA CYS A 504 -4.27 -10.72 -0.33
C CYS A 504 -4.13 -11.15 -1.79
N LEU A 505 -4.30 -12.44 -2.10
CA LEU A 505 -4.23 -12.97 -3.46
C LEU A 505 -5.38 -12.44 -4.32
N ILE A 506 -6.61 -12.38 -3.80
CA ILE A 506 -7.75 -11.77 -4.50
C ILE A 506 -7.44 -10.30 -4.77
N SER A 507 -6.97 -9.56 -3.76
CA SER A 507 -6.62 -8.16 -3.95
C SER A 507 -5.53 -7.96 -5.00
N LEU A 508 -4.50 -8.81 -4.99
CA LEU A 508 -3.43 -8.81 -5.97
C LEU A 508 -3.94 -9.06 -7.38
N LEU A 509 -4.77 -10.10 -7.56
CA LEU A 509 -5.29 -10.47 -8.87
C LEU A 509 -6.23 -9.41 -9.43
N VAL A 510 -7.03 -8.76 -8.58
CA VAL A 510 -7.88 -7.64 -9.00
C VAL A 510 -7.05 -6.38 -9.27
N ALA A 511 -5.95 -6.16 -8.53
CA ALA A 511 -5.05 -5.03 -8.75
C ALA A 511 -4.29 -5.14 -10.08
N LEU A 512 -3.67 -6.29 -10.34
CA LEU A 512 -2.89 -6.57 -11.55
C LEU A 512 -3.77 -6.93 -12.75
N GLY A 513 -4.90 -7.57 -12.50
CA GLY A 513 -5.84 -7.98 -13.55
C GLY A 513 -6.42 -6.78 -14.28
N GLU A 514 -6.67 -5.65 -13.61
CA GLU A 514 -7.21 -4.46 -14.26
C GLU A 514 -6.28 -3.86 -15.34
N PRO A 515 -4.99 -3.55 -15.08
CA PRO A 515 -4.09 -3.11 -16.14
C PRO A 515 -4.02 -4.10 -17.31
N ILE A 516 -3.99 -5.40 -17.02
CA ILE A 516 -3.93 -6.45 -18.05
C ILE A 516 -5.23 -6.46 -18.87
N MET A 517 -6.39 -6.40 -18.21
CA MET A 517 -7.70 -6.35 -18.86
C MET A 517 -7.90 -5.06 -19.66
N SER A 518 -7.42 -3.93 -19.14
CA SER A 518 -7.44 -2.65 -19.83
C SER A 518 -6.57 -2.68 -21.08
N ALA A 519 -5.31 -3.12 -20.95
CA ALA A 519 -4.40 -3.26 -22.09
C ALA A 519 -4.88 -4.29 -23.13
N ALA A 520 -5.60 -5.33 -22.69
CA ALA A 520 -6.20 -6.31 -23.57
C ALA A 520 -7.55 -5.86 -24.17
N GLY A 521 -8.06 -4.68 -23.80
CA GLY A 521 -9.37 -4.17 -24.25
C GLY A 521 -10.58 -4.95 -23.73
N ILE A 522 -10.40 -5.78 -22.69
CA ILE A 522 -11.47 -6.62 -22.10
C ILE A 522 -12.59 -5.75 -21.51
N TYR A 523 -12.27 -4.57 -20.97
CA TYR A 523 -13.30 -3.67 -20.45
C TYR A 523 -14.18 -3.07 -21.53
N SER A 524 -13.69 -3.02 -22.77
CA SER A 524 -14.44 -2.54 -23.92
C SER A 524 -15.34 -3.63 -24.50
N ASP A 525 -15.11 -4.92 -24.22
CA ASP A 525 -15.93 -6.02 -24.73
C ASP A 525 -17.45 -5.81 -24.52
N CYS A 526 -18.24 -6.17 -25.53
CA CYS A 526 -19.70 -6.22 -25.51
C CYS A 526 -20.23 -6.82 -24.21
N LYS A 527 -19.60 -7.91 -23.74
CA LYS A 527 -20.03 -8.61 -22.53
C LYS A 527 -19.79 -7.81 -21.26
N CYS A 528 -18.68 -7.06 -21.21
CA CYS A 528 -18.33 -6.22 -20.08
C CYS A 528 -19.14 -4.93 -20.00
N SER A 529 -19.67 -4.49 -21.14
CA SER A 529 -20.63 -3.39 -21.26
C SER A 529 -22.05 -3.76 -20.78
N VAL A 530 -22.37 -5.05 -20.67
CA VAL A 530 -23.65 -5.53 -20.11
C VAL A 530 -23.60 -5.54 -18.58
N ASN A 531 -24.68 -5.06 -17.95
CA ASN A 531 -24.84 -5.13 -16.50
C ASN A 531 -24.82 -6.58 -15.98
N VAL A 532 -24.17 -6.79 -14.82
CA VAL A 532 -23.98 -8.10 -14.18
C VAL A 532 -25.29 -8.85 -13.90
N ASN A 533 -26.40 -8.13 -13.68
CA ASN A 533 -27.71 -8.75 -13.49
C ASN A 533 -28.25 -9.43 -14.76
N MET A 534 -27.78 -9.03 -15.94
CA MET A 534 -28.15 -9.60 -17.24
C MET A 534 -27.15 -10.64 -17.75
N TRP A 535 -26.04 -10.91 -17.04
CA TRP A 535 -25.03 -11.89 -17.49
C TRP A 535 -25.55 -13.33 -17.60
N LEU A 536 -26.63 -13.67 -16.91
CA LEU A 536 -27.30 -14.97 -17.01
C LEU A 536 -28.39 -15.01 -18.09
N HIS A 537 -28.74 -13.86 -18.66
CA HIS A 537 -29.81 -13.65 -19.62
C HIS A 537 -29.33 -12.74 -20.77
N LEU A 538 -28.22 -13.15 -21.39
CA LEU A 538 -27.57 -12.39 -22.47
C LEU A 538 -28.50 -12.23 -23.69
N ASP A 539 -29.49 -13.11 -23.85
CA ASP A 539 -30.56 -13.03 -24.87
C ASP A 539 -31.41 -11.75 -24.74
N ARG A 540 -31.43 -11.13 -23.55
CA ARG A 540 -32.21 -9.90 -23.26
C ARG A 540 -31.32 -8.71 -22.97
N ALA A 541 -30.02 -8.88 -23.09
CA ALA A 541 -29.06 -7.83 -22.78
C ALA A 541 -28.95 -6.85 -23.94
N PHE A 542 -28.80 -5.58 -23.61
CA PHE A 542 -28.54 -4.50 -24.56
C PHE A 542 -27.19 -3.87 -24.22
N VAL A 543 -26.42 -3.58 -25.27
CA VAL A 543 -25.11 -2.92 -25.21
C VAL A 543 -25.28 -1.51 -25.79
N PRO A 544 -24.95 -0.44 -25.06
CA PRO A 544 -24.94 0.89 -25.65
C PRO A 544 -23.77 1.00 -26.64
N VAL A 545 -24.07 1.41 -27.87
CA VAL A 545 -23.07 1.67 -28.92
C VAL A 545 -22.74 3.14 -29.05
N THR A 546 -23.68 4.01 -28.68
CA THR A 546 -23.43 5.45 -28.54
C THR A 546 -23.46 5.84 -27.06
N PHE A 547 -22.46 6.59 -26.63
CA PHE A 547 -22.41 7.15 -25.29
C PHE A 547 -22.92 8.58 -25.35
N ASP A 548 -24.10 8.81 -24.81
CA ASP A 548 -24.59 10.16 -24.60
C ASP A 548 -24.05 10.69 -23.26
N TYR A 549 -23.00 11.47 -23.35
CA TYR A 549 -22.40 12.17 -22.21
C TYR A 549 -23.19 13.42 -21.81
N ASP A 550 -24.05 13.94 -22.70
CA ASP A 550 -24.74 15.24 -22.57
C ASP A 550 -26.19 15.12 -22.04
N SER A 551 -27.00 14.12 -22.43
CA SER A 551 -28.38 14.01 -21.88
C SER A 551 -28.44 13.59 -20.42
N SER A 552 -27.35 13.04 -19.91
CA SER A 552 -27.14 12.78 -18.50
C SER A 552 -26.12 13.80 -17.98
N PRO A 553 -26.54 15.01 -17.54
CA PRO A 553 -25.67 15.98 -16.88
C PRO A 553 -24.94 15.40 -15.65
N THR A 554 -25.37 14.23 -15.17
CA THR A 554 -24.73 13.46 -14.09
C THR A 554 -23.53 12.60 -14.52
N SER A 555 -23.35 12.29 -15.80
CA SER A 555 -22.28 11.38 -16.27
C SER A 555 -21.01 12.14 -16.60
N TYR A 556 -21.01 13.01 -17.63
CA TYR A 556 -19.84 13.82 -17.99
C TYR A 556 -19.38 14.73 -16.86
N GLY A 557 -20.31 15.52 -16.31
CA GLY A 557 -20.02 16.37 -15.15
C GLY A 557 -19.54 15.56 -13.96
N GLY A 558 -19.98 14.31 -13.80
CA GLY A 558 -19.52 13.41 -12.76
C GLY A 558 -18.03 13.03 -12.91
N TRP A 559 -17.58 12.74 -14.13
CA TRP A 559 -16.18 12.40 -14.42
C TRP A 559 -15.23 13.57 -14.16
N VAL A 560 -15.57 14.74 -14.70
CA VAL A 560 -14.79 15.98 -14.50
C VAL A 560 -14.76 16.37 -13.02
N ILE A 561 -15.89 16.36 -12.32
CA ILE A 561 -15.94 16.67 -10.88
C ILE A 561 -15.11 15.66 -10.08
N MET A 562 -15.22 14.37 -10.38
CA MET A 562 -14.47 13.33 -9.67
C MET A 562 -12.97 13.51 -9.84
N GLU A 563 -12.51 13.88 -11.03
CA GLU A 563 -11.11 14.19 -11.27
C GLU A 563 -10.61 15.34 -10.39
N TYR A 564 -11.29 16.50 -10.42
CA TYR A 564 -10.92 17.64 -9.60
C TYR A 564 -10.95 17.30 -8.11
N VAL A 565 -11.95 16.51 -7.68
CA VAL A 565 -12.05 16.03 -6.29
C VAL A 565 -10.88 15.09 -5.96
N ALA A 566 -10.50 14.19 -6.85
CA ALA A 566 -9.38 13.27 -6.65
C ALA A 566 -8.04 14.01 -6.58
N ALA A 567 -7.79 14.95 -7.50
CA ALA A 567 -6.61 15.80 -7.51
C ALA A 567 -6.54 16.68 -6.25
N LEU A 568 -7.65 17.31 -5.87
CA LEU A 568 -7.74 18.11 -4.63
C LEU A 568 -7.50 17.24 -3.39
N PHE A 569 -8.10 16.05 -3.34
CA PHE A 569 -7.90 15.10 -2.24
C PHE A 569 -6.42 14.72 -2.11
N MET A 570 -5.76 14.45 -3.23
CA MET A 570 -4.32 14.17 -3.28
C MET A 570 -3.47 15.34 -2.78
N VAL A 571 -3.77 16.57 -3.21
CA VAL A 571 -3.09 17.79 -2.74
C VAL A 571 -3.30 17.95 -1.23
N LEU A 572 -4.52 17.79 -0.73
CA LEU A 572 -4.84 17.90 0.69
C LEU A 572 -4.12 16.84 1.52
N CYS A 573 -4.15 15.57 1.11
CA CYS A 573 -3.43 14.50 1.78
C CYS A 573 -1.92 14.78 1.78
N THR A 574 -1.36 15.17 0.64
CA THR A 574 0.07 15.43 0.49
C THR A 574 0.53 16.62 1.33
N TYR A 575 -0.14 17.76 1.20
CA TYR A 575 0.22 19.00 1.88
C TYR A 575 -0.14 18.98 3.38
N ALA A 576 -1.42 18.72 3.69
CA ALA A 576 -1.92 18.87 5.06
C ALA A 576 -1.50 17.69 5.96
N SER A 577 -1.55 16.46 5.45
CA SER A 577 -1.25 15.28 6.29
C SER A 577 0.23 14.94 6.34
N SER A 578 0.97 15.10 5.24
CA SER A 578 2.35 14.60 5.16
C SER A 578 3.39 15.71 5.26
N TRP A 579 3.36 16.70 4.37
CA TRP A 579 4.34 17.79 4.40
C TRP A 579 4.26 18.62 5.68
N TYR A 580 3.06 19.12 6.02
CA TYR A 580 2.90 19.95 7.22
C TYR A 580 3.24 19.18 8.50
N TYR A 581 2.81 17.92 8.60
CA TYR A 581 3.17 17.06 9.73
C TYR A 581 4.69 16.88 9.84
N GLN A 582 5.34 16.43 8.76
CA GLN A 582 6.76 16.12 8.77
C GLN A 582 7.59 17.38 9.04
N HIS A 583 7.25 18.51 8.39
CA HIS A 583 7.93 19.79 8.60
C HIS A 583 7.76 20.30 10.04
N SER A 584 6.53 20.27 10.57
CA SER A 584 6.23 20.69 11.94
C SER A 584 6.95 19.82 12.97
N MET A 585 6.91 18.50 12.80
CA MET A 585 7.57 17.57 13.72
C MET A 585 9.09 17.67 13.65
N LYS A 586 9.69 17.76 12.46
CA LYS A 586 11.14 18.00 12.30
C LYS A 586 11.55 19.31 12.97
N GLY A 587 10.82 20.41 12.75
CA GLY A 587 11.11 21.69 13.37
C GLY A 587 11.00 21.66 14.90
N ARG A 588 9.99 20.96 15.44
CA ARG A 588 9.82 20.76 16.89
C ARG A 588 10.92 19.89 17.48
N TYR A 589 11.28 18.79 16.81
CA TYR A 589 12.38 17.91 17.22
C TYR A 589 13.71 18.66 17.22
N GLN A 590 14.00 19.45 16.18
CA GLN A 590 15.22 20.25 16.10
C GLN A 590 15.35 21.25 17.26
N LYS A 591 14.25 21.94 17.60
CA LYS A 591 14.23 22.85 18.74
C LYS A 591 14.45 22.12 20.07
N PHE A 592 13.83 20.96 20.23
CA PHE A 592 13.99 20.13 21.43
C PHE A 592 15.43 19.63 21.58
N VAL A 593 16.01 19.05 20.52
CA VAL A 593 17.35 18.46 20.55
C VAL A 593 18.43 19.52 20.79
N ARG A 594 18.29 20.73 20.24
CA ARG A 594 19.21 21.84 20.53
C ARG A 594 19.13 22.37 21.96
N ALA A 595 18.07 22.02 22.70
CA ALA A 595 17.87 22.42 24.09
C ALA A 595 18.23 21.31 25.10
N LEU A 596 18.58 20.11 24.62
CA LEU A 596 19.23 19.06 25.42
C LEU A 596 20.67 19.46 25.74
#